data_AF-A0A550G7R5-F1
#
_entry.id   AF-A0A550G7R5-F1
#
_cell.length_a   1.000
_cell.length_b   1.000
_cell.length_c   1.000
_cell.angle_alpha   90.00
_cell.angle_beta   90.00
_cell.angle_gamma   90.00
#
_symmetry.space_group_name_H-M   'P 1'
#
loop_
_entity.id
_entity.type
_entity.pdbx_description
1 polymer ?
#
loop_
_entity_poly.entity_id
_entity_poly.type
_entity_poly.pdbx_seq_one_letter_code
_entity_poly.pdbx_strand_id
1 'polypeptide(L)'
;MSKVIDAIKFGLLSPDETRRLSVVEIGTSDTYDEDGAPIAGGLMDQRLGTLEPRQRCRTCGNIAINCPGHFGHIELAVPVVHVEFAKQIYRVLSATCRSCGGLLLDDETKERLTEQRNHDIELFGKVNDETSAEIMKQAKKYKRHKECPYCGMVQNVVKFNKPTTFIEMEKELFDEEMEDEVTRRLTPNMIREWFERIPDEDLELLDFEPGSARPEWMVLQVLPVPPVDVRPSIILESGIRAEDDLTHKLVDIIRINQRLRENIEAGAPTLIIEDLSELLQYHVTTYFNNEVSGIPPARHRSGRTLKSLAQRLKGKEGRFRGNLSGKRVDYSARTVISPDPNLDINQVGVPVHIATKLTVPDVVTERNLEELRKLVINGPYKHPGALYIIRPDQKRIRLEFVTDRTLIAQGIEPGFIIERHLKDGDIALFNRQPSLHRMSIMAHRVKVLPY
;
A
#
# COMPACT_ATOMS: atom_id res chain seq x y z
N MET A 1 12.68 8.23 -24.54
CA MET A 1 12.85 6.84 -24.07
C MET A 1 12.07 6.68 -22.77
N SER A 2 11.19 5.68 -22.68
CA SER A 2 10.55 5.33 -21.42
C SER A 2 11.59 4.72 -20.48
N LYS A 3 11.76 5.28 -19.27
CA LYS A 3 12.61 4.67 -18.25
C LYS A 3 11.92 3.44 -17.67
N VAL A 4 12.71 2.42 -17.35
CA VAL A 4 12.27 1.24 -16.59
C VAL A 4 12.73 1.35 -15.14
N ILE A 5 12.01 0.71 -14.22
CA ILE A 5 12.38 0.68 -12.79
C ILE A 5 13.49 -0.35 -12.59
N ASP A 6 14.64 0.08 -12.08
CA ASP A 6 15.80 -0.78 -11.82
C ASP A 6 15.72 -1.43 -10.42
N ALA A 7 15.52 -0.60 -9.39
CA ALA A 7 15.43 -1.04 -8.00
C ALA A 7 14.40 -0.21 -7.19
N ILE A 8 13.98 -0.75 -6.05
CA ILE A 8 13.10 -0.08 -5.08
C ILE A 8 13.79 -0.08 -3.72
N LYS A 9 14.15 1.10 -3.20
CA LYS A 9 14.66 1.27 -1.83
C LYS A 9 13.48 1.52 -0.89
N PHE A 10 13.29 0.62 0.08
CA PHE A 10 12.28 0.80 1.13
C PHE A 10 12.86 1.61 2.28
N GLY A 11 12.01 2.38 2.96
CA GLY A 11 12.36 3.20 4.11
C GLY A 11 11.12 3.55 4.92
N LEU A 12 11.32 4.35 5.97
CA LEU A 12 10.25 4.95 6.76
C LEU A 12 10.02 6.39 6.28
N LEU A 13 8.77 6.82 6.22
CA LEU A 13 8.43 8.19 5.84
C LEU A 13 8.71 9.12 7.02
N SER A 14 9.60 10.09 6.80
CA SER A 14 9.81 11.15 7.80
C SER A 14 8.59 12.07 7.92
N PRO A 15 8.39 12.74 9.07
CA PRO A 15 7.34 13.75 9.21
C PRO A 15 7.46 14.86 8.16
N ASP A 16 8.68 15.30 7.86
CA ASP A 16 8.94 16.40 6.91
C ASP A 16 8.72 15.98 5.45
N GLU A 17 9.05 14.75 5.08
CA GLU A 17 8.65 14.21 3.78
C GLU A 17 7.14 14.06 3.66
N THR A 18 6.48 13.61 4.73
CA THR A 18 5.02 13.48 4.75
C THR A 18 4.33 14.82 4.52
N ARG A 19 4.81 15.90 5.19
CA ARG A 19 4.31 17.26 4.96
C ARG A 19 4.60 17.76 3.55
N ARG A 20 5.80 17.49 3.00
CA ARG A 20 6.18 17.90 1.63
C ARG A 20 5.40 17.16 0.53
N LEU A 21 5.09 15.88 0.73
CA LEU A 21 4.28 15.08 -0.18
C LEU A 21 2.80 15.46 -0.15
N SER A 22 2.38 16.08 0.96
CA SER A 22 0.99 16.43 1.17
C SER A 22 0.59 17.70 0.43
N VAL A 23 -0.58 17.66 -0.21
CA VAL A 23 -1.17 18.82 -0.89
C VAL A 23 -2.09 19.64 0.00
N VAL A 24 -2.56 19.07 1.11
CA VAL A 24 -3.53 19.70 2.01
C VAL A 24 -3.44 19.08 3.41
N GLU A 25 -3.47 19.94 4.43
CA GLU A 25 -3.69 19.54 5.81
C GLU A 25 -5.18 19.29 6.03
N ILE A 26 -5.53 18.14 6.58
CA ILE A 26 -6.92 17.74 6.81
C ILE A 26 -7.27 18.05 8.25
N GLY A 27 -8.07 19.11 8.41
CA GLY A 27 -8.47 19.63 9.70
C GLY A 27 -9.87 19.19 10.11
N THR A 28 -10.79 19.00 9.17
CA THR A 28 -12.23 18.79 9.47
C THR A 28 -12.65 17.32 9.37
N SER A 29 -13.49 16.88 10.30
CA SER A 29 -14.01 15.50 10.30
C SER A 29 -15.15 15.28 9.31
N ASP A 30 -15.81 16.35 8.89
CA ASP A 30 -16.97 16.28 8.00
C ASP A 30 -16.54 16.12 6.53
N THR A 31 -17.25 15.25 5.81
CA THR A 31 -16.88 14.89 4.43
C THR A 31 -17.58 15.74 3.38
N TYR A 32 -18.88 16.01 3.57
CA TYR A 32 -19.70 16.83 2.68
C TYR A 32 -20.51 17.85 3.47
N ASP A 33 -20.82 18.97 2.83
CA ASP A 33 -21.73 19.98 3.35
C ASP A 33 -23.21 19.57 3.20
N GLU A 34 -24.12 20.43 3.68
CA GLU A 34 -25.57 20.23 3.58
C GLU A 34 -26.06 20.17 2.13
N ASP A 35 -25.32 20.80 1.20
CA ASP A 35 -25.60 20.80 -0.24
C ASP A 35 -25.02 19.55 -0.97
N GLY A 36 -24.31 18.69 -0.24
CA GLY A 36 -23.68 17.48 -0.75
C GLY A 36 -22.37 17.70 -1.53
N ALA A 37 -21.80 18.91 -1.48
CA ALA A 37 -20.49 19.22 -2.03
C ALA A 37 -19.37 18.89 -1.03
N PRO A 38 -18.17 18.51 -1.51
CA PRO A 38 -17.05 18.18 -0.65
C PRO A 38 -16.53 19.42 0.09
N ILE A 39 -16.33 19.29 1.40
CA ILE A 39 -15.81 20.36 2.26
C ILE A 39 -14.30 20.57 2.01
N ALA A 40 -13.88 21.84 1.90
CA ALA A 40 -12.47 22.20 1.81
C ALA A 40 -11.73 21.91 3.13
N GLY A 41 -10.55 21.31 3.06
CA GLY A 41 -9.80 20.88 4.26
C GLY A 41 -10.36 19.62 4.93
N GLY A 42 -11.35 18.96 4.32
CA GLY A 42 -11.92 17.69 4.77
C GLY A 42 -11.33 16.48 4.03
N LEU A 43 -11.82 15.28 4.38
CA LEU A 43 -11.34 14.01 3.82
C LEU A 43 -11.67 13.76 2.34
N MET A 44 -12.61 14.53 1.78
CA MET A 44 -13.06 14.46 0.39
C MET A 44 -12.67 15.72 -0.41
N ASP A 45 -11.66 16.47 0.05
CA ASP A 45 -11.18 17.66 -0.64
C ASP A 45 -10.77 17.35 -2.10
N GLN A 46 -11.22 18.19 -3.04
CA GLN A 46 -10.95 18.06 -4.48
C GLN A 46 -9.45 18.14 -4.84
N ARG A 47 -8.60 18.60 -3.91
CA ARG A 47 -7.14 18.57 -4.04
C ARG A 47 -6.56 17.16 -3.89
N LEU A 48 -7.22 16.27 -3.15
CA LEU A 48 -6.78 14.88 -2.93
C LEU A 48 -7.03 13.96 -4.12
N GLY A 49 -7.84 14.39 -5.08
CA GLY A 49 -8.22 13.62 -6.27
C GLY A 49 -9.66 13.88 -6.67
N THR A 50 -10.14 13.15 -7.68
CA THR A 50 -11.54 13.23 -8.11
C THR A 50 -12.03 11.85 -8.53
N LEU A 51 -13.19 11.45 -8.01
CA LEU A 51 -13.86 10.20 -8.39
C LEU A 51 -14.88 10.40 -9.52
N GLU A 52 -15.34 11.62 -9.74
CA GLU A 52 -16.43 11.89 -10.68
C GLU A 52 -15.88 12.06 -12.12
N PRO A 53 -16.39 11.32 -13.12
CA PRO A 53 -15.79 11.28 -14.47
C PRO A 53 -15.66 12.64 -15.18
N ARG A 54 -16.51 13.62 -14.84
CA ARG A 54 -16.52 14.95 -15.47
C ARG A 54 -15.83 16.02 -14.63
N GLN A 55 -15.52 15.73 -13.37
CA GLN A 55 -14.87 16.66 -12.48
C GLN A 55 -13.36 16.61 -12.73
N ARG A 56 -12.71 17.77 -12.59
CA ARG A 56 -11.26 17.90 -12.70
C ARG A 56 -10.66 18.06 -11.32
N CYS A 57 -9.55 17.38 -11.07
CA CYS A 57 -8.80 17.54 -9.83
C CYS A 57 -8.21 18.97 -9.75
N ARG A 58 -8.28 19.60 -8.57
CA ARG A 58 -7.72 20.95 -8.36
C ARG A 58 -6.19 20.99 -8.38
N THR A 59 -5.53 19.86 -8.12
CA THR A 59 -4.07 19.76 -8.03
C THR A 59 -3.43 19.47 -9.39
N CYS A 60 -3.87 18.42 -10.09
CA CYS A 60 -3.29 18.03 -11.38
C CYS A 60 -4.09 18.47 -12.61
N GLY A 61 -5.33 18.93 -12.47
CA GLY A 61 -6.20 19.31 -13.58
C GLY A 61 -6.76 18.14 -14.42
N ASN A 62 -6.32 16.90 -14.12
CA ASN A 62 -6.77 15.69 -14.81
C ASN A 62 -8.18 15.28 -14.34
N ILE A 63 -8.86 14.53 -15.21
CA ILE A 63 -10.10 13.80 -14.89
C ILE A 63 -9.80 12.52 -14.11
N ALA A 64 -10.82 11.92 -13.48
CA ALA A 64 -10.70 10.74 -12.62
C ALA A 64 -9.83 9.60 -13.19
N ILE A 65 -9.95 9.29 -14.49
CA ILE A 65 -9.20 8.19 -15.14
C ILE A 65 -7.68 8.44 -15.16
N ASN A 66 -7.27 9.70 -15.32
CA ASN A 66 -5.86 10.10 -15.47
C ASN A 66 -5.30 10.78 -14.22
N CYS A 67 -6.11 10.90 -13.17
CA CYS A 67 -5.68 11.44 -11.89
C CYS A 67 -4.99 10.31 -11.11
N PRO A 68 -3.72 10.46 -10.68
CA PRO A 68 -3.04 9.45 -9.87
C PRO A 68 -3.48 9.46 -8.40
N GLY A 69 -4.21 10.49 -7.98
CA GLY A 69 -4.51 10.77 -6.58
C GLY A 69 -3.37 11.53 -5.89
N HIS A 70 -3.70 12.33 -4.88
CA HIS A 70 -2.76 13.15 -4.14
C HIS A 70 -2.91 12.94 -2.63
N PHE A 71 -1.81 12.85 -1.91
CA PHE A 71 -1.82 12.58 -0.47
C PHE A 71 -2.17 13.83 0.33
N GLY A 72 -2.93 13.63 1.41
CA GLY A 72 -3.14 14.61 2.47
C GLY A 72 -2.28 14.28 3.68
N HIS A 73 -2.33 15.12 4.70
CA HIS A 73 -1.77 14.79 6.00
C HIS A 73 -2.66 15.31 7.13
N ILE A 74 -2.57 14.66 8.29
CA ILE A 74 -3.16 15.10 9.55
C ILE A 74 -2.01 15.35 10.52
N GLU A 75 -1.94 16.55 11.07
CA GLU A 75 -1.01 16.87 12.16
C GLU A 75 -1.59 16.32 13.47
N LEU A 76 -0.92 15.36 14.10
CA LEU A 76 -1.37 14.75 15.34
C LEU A 76 -1.07 15.71 16.52
N ALA A 77 -2.03 15.88 17.42
CA ALA A 77 -1.89 16.74 18.59
C ALA A 77 -0.83 16.22 19.58
N VAL A 78 -0.69 14.90 19.64
CA VAL A 78 0.39 14.20 20.38
C VAL A 78 0.97 13.10 19.50
N PRO A 79 2.26 12.76 19.63
CA PRO A 79 2.84 11.65 18.88
C PRO A 79 2.23 10.31 19.26
N VAL A 80 2.16 9.41 18.28
CA VAL A 80 1.49 8.11 18.41
C VAL A 80 2.44 7.00 17.99
N VAL A 81 2.52 5.94 18.78
CA VAL A 81 3.39 4.80 18.45
C VAL A 81 2.77 3.99 17.31
N HIS A 82 3.54 3.73 16.26
CA HIS A 82 3.08 2.84 15.18
C HIS A 82 3.08 1.36 15.65
N VAL A 83 1.91 0.73 15.65
CA VAL A 83 1.71 -0.61 16.23
C VAL A 83 2.61 -1.71 15.64
N GLU A 84 2.83 -1.71 14.32
CA GLU A 84 3.65 -2.74 13.66
C GLU A 84 5.15 -2.62 14.02
N PHE A 85 5.58 -1.46 14.51
CA PHE A 85 6.96 -1.19 14.92
C PHE A 85 7.17 -1.30 16.44
N ALA A 86 6.13 -1.61 17.23
CA ALA A 86 6.22 -1.63 18.69
C ALA A 86 7.30 -2.59 19.23
N LYS A 87 7.54 -3.72 18.54
CA LYS A 87 8.61 -4.68 18.91
C LYS A 87 10.01 -4.12 18.62
N GLN A 88 10.16 -3.40 17.52
CA GLN A 88 11.40 -2.76 17.10
C GLN A 88 11.73 -1.58 18.03
N ILE A 89 10.73 -0.77 18.38
CA ILE A 89 10.83 0.27 19.40
C ILE A 89 11.31 -0.33 20.73
N TYR A 90 10.72 -1.45 21.17
CA TYR A 90 11.19 -2.15 22.36
C TYR A 90 12.65 -2.63 22.26
N ARG A 91 13.05 -3.15 21.08
CA ARG A 91 14.42 -3.58 20.81
C ARG A 91 15.39 -2.42 21.02
N VAL A 92 15.12 -1.25 20.43
CA VAL A 92 15.97 -0.05 20.56
C VAL A 92 16.00 0.48 21.99
N LEU A 93 14.86 0.61 22.66
CA LEU A 93 14.77 1.08 24.06
C LEU A 93 15.54 0.18 25.04
N SER A 94 15.57 -1.13 24.76
CA SER A 94 16.28 -2.11 25.58
C SER A 94 17.79 -2.10 25.39
N ALA A 95 18.29 -1.50 24.29
CA ALA A 95 19.71 -1.52 23.92
C ALA A 95 20.41 -0.17 24.14
N THR A 96 19.66 0.93 24.16
CA THR A 96 20.22 2.29 24.22
C THR A 96 20.12 2.89 25.62
N CYS A 97 20.90 3.93 25.88
CA CYS A 97 20.87 4.72 27.11
C CYS A 97 19.74 5.76 27.09
N ARG A 98 19.00 5.89 28.22
CA ARG A 98 17.90 6.87 28.37
C ARG A 98 18.33 8.33 28.20
N SER A 99 19.55 8.68 28.64
CA SER A 99 20.04 10.05 28.65
C SER A 99 20.88 10.37 27.41
N CYS A 100 21.98 9.64 27.18
CA CYS A 100 22.87 9.96 26.07
C CYS A 100 22.45 9.37 24.71
N GLY A 101 21.46 8.47 24.67
CA GLY A 101 21.05 7.78 23.44
C GLY A 101 22.05 6.73 22.93
N GLY A 102 23.27 6.70 23.47
CA GLY A 102 24.32 5.77 23.07
C GLY A 102 23.94 4.30 23.28
N LEU A 103 24.44 3.44 22.39
CA LEU A 103 24.32 2.00 22.50
C LEU A 103 25.06 1.49 23.74
N LEU A 104 24.41 0.68 24.58
CA LEU A 104 24.98 0.21 25.85
C LEU A 104 26.01 -0.92 25.66
N LEU A 105 27.14 -0.57 25.05
CA LEU A 105 28.29 -1.43 24.84
C LEU A 105 29.56 -0.69 25.24
N ASP A 106 30.53 -1.43 25.76
CA ASP A 106 31.88 -0.92 26.00
C ASP A 106 32.58 -0.66 24.66
N ASP A 107 33.49 0.32 24.61
CA ASP A 107 34.15 0.75 23.38
C ASP A 107 34.90 -0.39 22.66
N GLU A 108 35.66 -1.21 23.40
CA GLU A 108 36.36 -2.39 22.85
C GLU A 108 35.39 -3.39 22.20
N THR A 109 34.23 -3.56 22.82
CA THR A 109 33.21 -4.48 22.34
C THR A 109 32.50 -3.92 21.11
N LYS A 110 32.26 -2.61 21.11
CA LYS A 110 31.65 -1.88 20.00
C LYS A 110 32.53 -1.94 18.75
N GLU A 111 33.83 -1.68 18.87
CA GLU A 111 34.79 -1.79 17.77
C GLU A 111 34.82 -3.21 17.19
N ARG A 112 35.00 -4.23 18.05
CA ARG A 112 35.01 -5.64 17.63
C ARG A 112 33.75 -6.05 16.87
N LEU A 113 32.57 -5.61 17.33
CA LEU A 113 31.30 -5.93 16.68
C LEU A 113 31.10 -5.15 15.38
N THR A 114 31.66 -3.94 15.29
CA THR A 114 31.64 -3.12 14.07
C THR A 114 32.48 -3.78 12.97
N GLU A 115 33.67 -4.29 13.31
CA GLU A 115 34.52 -5.05 12.40
C GLU A 115 33.84 -6.34 11.92
N GLN A 116 33.23 -7.09 12.84
CA GLN A 116 32.47 -8.30 12.49
C GLN A 116 31.30 -7.98 11.55
N ARG A 117 30.54 -6.92 11.82
CA ARG A 117 29.45 -6.45 10.95
C ARG A 117 29.96 -6.10 9.55
N ASN A 118 31.05 -5.35 9.45
CA ASN A 118 31.62 -4.95 8.17
C ASN A 118 32.13 -6.15 7.37
N HIS A 119 32.73 -7.12 8.05
CA HIS A 119 33.17 -8.38 7.44
C HIS A 119 31.99 -9.20 6.90
N ASP A 120 30.89 -9.30 7.66
CA ASP A 120 29.68 -9.99 7.23
C ASP A 120 29.07 -9.32 6.00
N ILE A 121 29.04 -7.99 5.96
CA ILE A 121 28.54 -7.23 4.80
C ILE A 121 29.40 -7.49 3.56
N GLU A 122 30.73 -7.52 3.70
CA GLU A 122 31.63 -7.80 2.57
C GLU A 122 31.46 -9.24 2.03
N LEU A 123 31.29 -10.22 2.91
CA LEU A 123 31.12 -11.63 2.53
C LEU A 123 29.73 -11.97 1.98
N PHE A 124 28.68 -11.50 2.65
CA PHE A 124 27.30 -11.95 2.40
C PHE A 124 26.41 -10.85 1.82
N GLY A 125 26.89 -9.61 1.72
CA GLY A 125 26.10 -8.44 1.33
C GLY A 125 25.06 -8.03 2.37
N LYS A 126 25.04 -8.67 3.55
CA LYS A 126 24.07 -8.50 4.64
C LYS A 126 24.74 -8.88 5.95
N VAL A 127 24.29 -8.26 7.04
CA VAL A 127 24.70 -8.66 8.40
C VAL A 127 24.10 -10.03 8.71
N ASN A 128 24.89 -10.92 9.31
CA ASN A 128 24.41 -12.23 9.73
C ASN A 128 23.48 -12.08 10.96
N ASP A 129 22.38 -12.83 10.99
CA ASP A 129 21.37 -12.76 12.07
C ASP A 129 21.97 -13.03 13.45
N GLU A 130 23.02 -13.86 13.50
CA GLU A 130 23.76 -14.19 14.73
C GLU A 130 24.51 -12.98 15.29
N THR A 131 25.16 -12.20 14.43
CA THR A 131 25.92 -10.99 14.80
C THR A 131 24.97 -9.94 15.37
N SER A 132 23.84 -9.67 14.71
CA SER A 132 22.81 -8.75 15.20
C SER A 132 22.18 -9.20 16.52
N ALA A 133 22.02 -10.52 16.71
CA ALA A 133 21.51 -11.08 17.97
C ALA A 133 22.53 -10.92 19.12
N GLU A 134 23.82 -11.09 18.86
CA GLU A 134 24.88 -10.95 19.87
C GLU A 134 25.02 -9.49 20.32
N ILE A 135 25.01 -8.52 19.39
CA ILE A 135 24.98 -7.07 19.69
C ILE A 135 23.85 -6.77 20.68
N MET A 136 22.64 -7.25 20.37
CA MET A 136 21.45 -7.03 21.20
C MET A 136 21.53 -7.71 22.56
N LYS A 137 22.12 -8.90 22.65
CA LYS A 137 22.25 -9.65 23.89
C LYS A 137 23.22 -8.96 24.84
N GLN A 138 24.34 -8.47 24.31
CA GLN A 138 25.32 -7.72 25.09
C GLN A 138 24.74 -6.39 25.57
N ALA A 139 24.08 -5.62 24.69
CA ALA A 139 23.44 -4.36 25.07
C ALA A 139 22.37 -4.54 26.17
N LYS A 140 21.53 -5.58 26.06
CA LYS A 140 20.53 -5.91 27.10
C LYS A 140 21.14 -6.30 28.44
N LYS A 141 22.35 -6.86 28.45
CA LYS A 141 23.07 -7.20 29.68
C LYS A 141 23.46 -5.94 30.45
N TYR A 142 23.90 -4.88 29.76
CA TYR A 142 24.21 -3.59 30.37
C TYR A 142 22.96 -2.87 30.86
N LYS A 143 21.81 -3.03 30.18
CA LYS A 143 20.54 -2.43 30.62
C LYS A 143 20.05 -2.93 31.99
N ARG A 144 20.49 -4.11 32.43
CA ARG A 144 20.13 -4.68 33.75
C ARG A 144 21.08 -4.19 34.83
N HIS A 145 20.77 -3.03 35.41
CA HIS A 145 21.42 -2.51 36.62
C HIS A 145 22.92 -2.19 36.49
N LYS A 146 23.35 -1.75 35.30
CA LYS A 146 24.68 -1.16 35.13
C LYS A 146 24.57 0.33 34.76
N GLU A 147 25.62 1.05 35.11
CA GLU A 147 25.84 2.42 34.65
C GLU A 147 26.17 2.42 33.16
N CYS A 148 25.69 3.45 32.47
CA CYS A 148 26.04 3.67 31.07
C CYS A 148 27.56 3.93 30.93
N PRO A 149 28.28 3.24 30.04
CA PRO A 149 29.72 3.47 29.84
C PRO A 149 30.09 4.91 29.47
N TYR A 150 29.16 5.63 28.83
CA TYR A 150 29.42 6.97 28.29
C TYR A 150 29.03 8.11 29.26
N CYS A 151 27.90 7.98 29.96
CA CYS A 151 27.37 9.06 30.80
C CYS A 151 27.18 8.70 32.28
N GLY A 152 27.51 7.48 32.70
CA GLY A 152 27.42 7.05 34.10
C GLY A 152 25.99 6.91 34.65
N MET A 153 24.95 7.15 33.84
CA MET A 153 23.56 7.05 34.31
C MET A 153 23.15 5.59 34.52
N VAL A 154 22.59 5.29 35.70
CA VAL A 154 21.98 3.99 36.02
C VAL A 154 20.82 3.72 35.07
N GLN A 155 20.84 2.56 34.43
CA GLN A 155 19.81 2.17 33.47
C GLN A 155 18.70 1.35 34.14
N ASN A 156 17.46 1.72 33.85
CA ASN A 156 16.27 0.99 34.25
C ASN A 156 15.86 -0.03 33.20
N VAL A 157 15.21 -1.10 33.64
CA VAL A 157 14.70 -2.13 32.74
C VAL A 157 13.37 -1.67 32.15
N VAL A 158 13.26 -1.72 30.83
CA VAL A 158 12.00 -1.46 30.13
C VAL A 158 11.26 -2.79 29.94
N LYS A 159 9.96 -2.80 30.22
CA LYS A 159 9.02 -3.90 29.98
C LYS A 159 8.04 -3.50 28.87
N PHE A 160 7.83 -4.41 27.93
CA PHE A 160 6.87 -4.23 26.84
C PHE A 160 5.58 -5.02 27.11
N ASN A 161 4.50 -4.29 27.35
CA ASN A 161 3.17 -4.83 27.42
C ASN A 161 2.48 -4.64 26.07
N LYS A 162 2.21 -5.76 25.39
CA LYS A 162 1.50 -5.73 24.10
C LYS A 162 0.12 -5.08 24.28
N PRO A 163 -0.33 -4.25 23.33
CA PRO A 163 0.22 -4.06 21.98
C PRO A 163 1.20 -2.89 21.81
N THR A 164 1.08 -1.80 22.58
CA THR A 164 1.83 -0.55 22.37
C THR A 164 2.28 0.13 23.68
N THR A 165 2.25 -0.56 24.81
CA THR A 165 2.55 0.03 26.12
C THR A 165 3.96 -0.33 26.57
N PHE A 166 4.74 0.68 26.94
CA PHE A 166 6.10 0.54 27.45
C PHE A 166 6.18 1.08 28.88
N ILE A 167 6.74 0.28 29.78
CA ILE A 167 6.86 0.59 31.20
C ILE A 167 8.32 0.49 31.59
N GLU A 168 8.84 1.54 32.20
CA GLU A 168 10.15 1.57 32.84
C GLU A 168 9.98 1.13 34.30
N MET A 169 10.80 0.19 34.76
CA MET A 169 10.81 -0.28 36.14
C MET A 169 12.01 0.36 36.84
N GLU A 170 11.73 1.32 37.71
CA GLU A 170 12.70 1.97 38.58
C GLU A 170 12.78 1.18 39.89
N LYS A 171 14.01 0.84 40.30
CA LYS A 171 14.26 0.29 41.63
C LYS A 171 14.59 1.44 42.55
N GLU A 172 13.68 1.79 43.45
CA GLU A 172 13.96 2.74 44.53
C GLU A 172 14.28 1.94 45.81
N LEU A 173 15.41 2.25 46.45
CA LEU A 173 15.69 1.75 47.81
C LEU A 173 14.93 2.65 48.79
N PHE A 174 13.91 2.11 49.47
CA PHE A 174 13.26 2.75 50.60
C PHE A 174 13.68 2.05 51.89
N ASP A 175 14.60 2.69 52.64
CA ASP A 175 15.32 2.14 53.79
C ASP A 175 16.01 0.78 53.49
N GLU A 176 16.99 0.37 54.30
CA GLU A 176 17.94 -0.70 53.98
C GLU A 176 17.33 -2.12 53.77
N GLU A 177 16.00 -2.29 53.76
CA GLU A 177 15.32 -3.60 53.71
C GLU A 177 14.12 -3.72 52.73
N MET A 178 13.63 -2.64 52.08
CA MET A 178 12.51 -2.73 51.12
C MET A 178 12.84 -2.16 49.73
N GLU A 179 12.99 -3.05 48.75
CA GLU A 179 12.97 -2.70 47.32
C GLU A 179 11.51 -2.63 46.85
N ASP A 180 10.97 -1.41 46.70
CA ASP A 180 9.70 -1.21 45.98
C ASP A 180 9.99 -0.92 44.50
N GLU A 181 9.37 -1.68 43.61
CA GLU A 181 9.46 -1.47 42.16
C GLU A 181 8.45 -0.39 41.72
N VAL A 182 8.94 0.83 41.51
CA VAL A 182 8.11 1.90 40.95
C VAL A 182 8.03 1.73 39.44
N THR A 183 6.80 1.64 38.92
CA THR A 183 6.57 1.48 37.49
C THR A 183 6.16 2.79 36.86
N ARG A 184 6.93 3.27 35.89
CA ARG A 184 6.65 4.49 35.14
C ARG A 184 6.30 4.16 33.70
N ARG A 185 5.15 4.63 33.22
CA ARG A 185 4.79 4.50 31.80
C ARG A 185 5.58 5.49 30.96
N LEU A 186 6.16 5.01 29.86
CA LEU A 186 6.81 5.86 28.86
C LEU A 186 5.76 6.40 27.90
N THR A 187 5.68 7.73 27.81
CA THR A 187 4.82 8.39 26.81
C THR A 187 5.50 8.35 25.43
N PRO A 188 4.73 8.40 24.33
CA PRO A 188 5.29 8.45 22.98
C PRO A 188 6.27 9.62 22.77
N ASN A 189 6.02 10.77 23.39
CA ASN A 189 6.93 11.92 23.39
C ASN A 189 8.30 11.56 23.99
N MET A 190 8.31 10.94 25.17
CA MET A 190 9.56 10.54 25.82
C MET A 190 10.35 9.52 24.98
N ILE A 191 9.66 8.57 24.34
CA ILE A 191 10.28 7.58 23.45
C ILE A 191 10.93 8.26 22.25
N ARG A 192 10.23 9.23 21.65
CA ARG A 192 10.74 9.97 20.50
C ARG A 192 11.96 10.81 20.85
N GLU A 193 11.90 11.60 21.94
CA GLU A 193 13.05 12.39 22.41
C GLU A 193 14.27 11.53 22.71
N TRP A 194 14.06 10.32 23.22
CA TRP A 194 15.13 9.35 23.41
C TRP A 194 15.74 8.95 22.06
N PHE A 195 14.92 8.57 21.07
CA PHE A 195 15.40 8.15 19.76
C PHE A 195 16.13 9.24 18.97
N GLU A 196 15.74 10.51 19.14
CA GLU A 196 16.42 11.65 18.51
C GLU A 196 17.87 11.83 19.00
N ARG A 197 18.19 11.37 20.22
CA ARG A 197 19.55 11.47 20.79
C ARG A 197 20.50 10.38 20.29
N ILE A 198 20.00 9.35 19.61
CA ILE A 198 20.84 8.22 19.17
C ILE A 198 21.73 8.68 18.00
N PRO A 199 23.07 8.51 18.09
CA PRO A 199 23.97 8.87 17.01
C PRO A 199 23.86 7.90 15.83
N ASP A 200 24.15 8.37 14.62
CA ASP A 200 24.00 7.59 13.38
C ASP A 200 24.85 6.31 13.37
N GLU A 201 26.05 6.37 13.96
CA GLU A 201 26.96 5.23 14.11
C GLU A 201 26.33 4.08 14.92
N ASP A 202 25.56 4.41 15.97
CA ASP A 202 24.88 3.42 16.80
C ASP A 202 23.64 2.85 16.11
N LEU A 203 22.99 3.64 15.25
CA LEU A 203 21.87 3.16 14.44
C LEU A 203 22.30 2.10 13.44
N GLU A 204 23.45 2.31 12.81
CA GLU A 204 24.03 1.33 11.89
C GLU A 204 24.30 -0.03 12.56
N LEU A 205 24.78 -0.01 13.81
CA LEU A 205 25.00 -1.21 14.62
C LEU A 205 23.69 -1.91 15.05
N LEU A 206 22.59 -1.16 15.11
CA LEU A 206 21.26 -1.67 15.42
C LEU A 206 20.49 -2.15 14.18
N ASP A 207 21.14 -2.26 13.03
CA ASP A 207 20.56 -2.59 11.72
C ASP A 207 19.58 -1.53 11.17
N PHE A 208 19.75 -0.26 11.55
CA PHE A 208 19.01 0.86 10.97
C PHE A 208 19.87 1.63 9.97
N GLU A 209 19.22 2.12 8.91
CA GLU A 209 19.84 2.99 7.90
C GLU A 209 19.56 4.46 8.28
N PRO A 210 20.57 5.26 8.67
CA PRO A 210 20.37 6.64 9.11
C PRO A 210 19.68 7.54 8.08
N GLY A 211 19.94 7.32 6.80
CA GLY A 211 19.37 8.13 5.72
C GLY A 211 17.94 7.75 5.30
N SER A 212 17.39 6.62 5.75
CA SER A 212 16.09 6.13 5.22
C SER A 212 15.16 5.54 6.27
N ALA A 213 15.64 5.18 7.46
CA ALA A 213 14.83 4.55 8.49
C ALA A 213 15.30 4.93 9.89
N ARG A 214 15.21 6.21 10.23
CA ARG A 214 15.51 6.69 11.59
C ARG A 214 14.44 6.18 12.59
N PRO A 215 14.83 5.75 13.80
CA PRO A 215 13.90 5.13 14.74
C PRO A 215 12.82 6.07 15.29
N GLU A 216 13.10 7.38 15.39
CA GLU A 216 12.12 8.38 15.80
C GLU A 216 10.91 8.45 14.87
N TRP A 217 11.05 8.08 13.59
CA TRP A 217 9.94 8.05 12.63
C TRP A 217 8.98 6.88 12.86
N MET A 218 9.34 5.90 13.71
CA MET A 218 8.40 4.87 14.17
C MET A 218 7.33 5.44 15.13
N VAL A 219 7.58 6.63 15.70
CA VAL A 219 6.60 7.40 16.48
C VAL A 219 6.03 8.50 15.56
N LEU A 220 4.78 8.32 15.16
CA LEU A 220 4.11 9.18 14.19
C LEU A 220 3.77 10.53 14.82
N GLN A 221 4.25 11.61 14.22
CA GLN A 221 3.76 12.97 14.48
C GLN A 221 2.73 13.42 13.44
N VAL A 222 2.92 12.95 12.21
CA VAL A 222 2.10 13.29 11.06
C VAL A 222 1.55 11.99 10.49
N LEU A 223 0.24 11.94 10.26
CA LEU A 223 -0.40 10.78 9.63
C LEU A 223 -0.67 11.11 8.16
N PRO A 224 -0.06 10.39 7.19
CA PRO A 224 -0.40 10.57 5.78
C PRO A 224 -1.82 10.08 5.52
N VAL A 225 -2.62 10.89 4.84
CA VAL A 225 -3.97 10.52 4.42
C VAL A 225 -3.93 10.05 2.96
N PRO A 226 -4.41 8.83 2.69
CA PRO A 226 -4.40 8.31 1.34
C PRO A 226 -5.37 9.09 0.43
N PRO A 227 -5.05 9.19 -0.87
CA PRO A 227 -5.90 9.83 -1.87
C PRO A 227 -7.32 9.25 -1.91
N VAL A 228 -8.24 10.02 -2.50
CA VAL A 228 -9.64 9.61 -2.65
C VAL A 228 -9.76 8.34 -3.52
N ASP A 229 -8.88 8.16 -4.51
CA ASP A 229 -8.88 6.99 -5.41
C ASP A 229 -8.59 5.67 -4.67
N VAL A 230 -7.91 5.73 -3.52
CA VAL A 230 -7.64 4.56 -2.66
C VAL A 230 -8.83 4.27 -1.72
N ARG A 231 -9.70 5.26 -1.52
CA ARG A 231 -10.88 5.23 -0.63
C ARG A 231 -12.17 5.57 -1.39
N PRO A 232 -12.54 4.79 -2.42
CA PRO A 232 -13.71 5.11 -3.23
C PRO A 232 -14.99 4.98 -2.42
N SER A 233 -15.90 5.93 -2.58
CA SER A 233 -17.27 5.83 -2.06
C SER A 233 -18.15 5.04 -3.02
N ILE A 234 -19.18 4.38 -2.47
CA ILE A 234 -20.15 3.60 -3.23
C ILE A 234 -21.51 4.26 -3.07
N ILE A 235 -22.17 4.56 -4.18
CA ILE A 235 -23.56 5.04 -4.16
C ILE A 235 -24.46 3.81 -4.15
N LEU A 236 -25.25 3.65 -3.09
CA LEU A 236 -26.24 2.59 -3.00
C LEU A 236 -27.42 2.88 -3.94
N GLU A 237 -28.22 1.87 -4.27
CA GLU A 237 -29.42 2.03 -5.10
C GLU A 237 -30.42 3.03 -4.51
N SER A 238 -30.40 3.24 -3.19
CA SER A 238 -31.20 4.25 -2.49
C SER A 238 -30.72 5.69 -2.70
N GLY A 239 -29.62 5.91 -3.44
CA GLY A 239 -29.00 7.22 -3.62
C GLY A 239 -28.11 7.67 -2.45
N ILE A 240 -28.07 6.92 -1.35
CA ILE A 240 -27.21 7.21 -0.20
C ILE A 240 -25.76 6.83 -0.53
N ARG A 241 -24.83 7.73 -0.23
CA ARG A 241 -23.38 7.47 -0.33
C ARG A 241 -22.92 6.64 0.87
N ALA A 242 -22.39 5.46 0.60
CA ALA A 242 -21.67 4.63 1.55
C ALA A 242 -20.17 4.91 1.41
N GLU A 243 -19.57 5.46 2.46
CA GLU A 243 -18.16 5.80 2.48
C GLU A 243 -17.28 4.57 2.74
N ASP A 244 -16.01 4.67 2.35
CA ASP A 244 -15.05 3.59 2.52
C ASP A 244 -14.70 3.35 4.00
N ASP A 245 -14.38 2.09 4.35
CA ASP A 245 -14.02 1.70 5.72
C ASP A 245 -12.80 2.51 6.25
N LEU A 246 -11.85 2.90 5.39
CA LEU A 246 -10.72 3.77 5.78
C LEU A 246 -11.17 5.20 6.05
N THR A 247 -12.09 5.74 5.25
CA THR A 247 -12.65 7.09 5.44
C THR A 247 -13.33 7.17 6.81
N HIS A 248 -14.17 6.19 7.15
CA HIS A 248 -14.81 6.12 8.46
C HIS A 248 -13.81 6.16 9.61
N LYS A 249 -12.70 5.42 9.51
CA LYS A 249 -11.70 5.40 10.57
C LYS A 249 -10.90 6.70 10.65
N LEU A 250 -10.61 7.34 9.52
CA LEU A 250 -9.96 8.65 9.48
C LEU A 250 -10.85 9.74 10.10
N VAL A 251 -12.16 9.70 9.88
CA VAL A 251 -13.11 10.61 10.55
C VAL A 251 -13.00 10.49 12.07
N ASP A 252 -12.96 9.26 12.60
CA ASP A 252 -12.79 9.04 14.04
C ASP A 252 -11.45 9.59 14.56
N ILE A 253 -10.36 9.38 13.81
CA ILE A 253 -9.02 9.91 14.15
C ILE A 253 -9.04 11.43 14.20
N ILE A 254 -9.62 12.10 13.20
CA ILE A 254 -9.67 13.57 13.16
C ILE A 254 -10.50 14.10 14.33
N ARG A 255 -11.66 13.50 14.61
CA ARG A 255 -12.52 13.93 15.72
C ARG A 255 -11.83 13.84 17.07
N ILE A 256 -11.14 12.73 17.35
CA ILE A 256 -10.42 12.59 18.62
C ILE A 256 -9.19 13.50 18.69
N ASN A 257 -8.50 13.71 17.55
CA ASN A 257 -7.35 14.57 17.46
C ASN A 257 -7.71 16.05 17.70
N GLN A 258 -8.80 16.54 17.10
CA GLN A 258 -9.34 17.87 17.35
C GLN A 258 -9.71 18.04 18.83
N ARG A 259 -10.50 17.10 19.37
CA ARG A 259 -10.90 17.13 20.78
C ARG A 259 -9.70 17.15 21.71
N LEU A 260 -8.67 16.35 21.41
CA LEU A 260 -7.44 16.33 22.20
C LEU A 260 -6.71 17.68 22.14
N ARG A 261 -6.58 18.28 20.95
CA ARG A 261 -5.97 19.61 20.77
C ARG A 261 -6.71 20.69 21.58
N GLU A 262 -8.02 20.75 21.47
CA GLU A 262 -8.87 21.71 22.21
C GLU A 262 -8.74 21.54 23.73
N ASN A 263 -8.68 20.30 24.23
CA ASN A 263 -8.54 20.06 25.68
C ASN A 263 -7.14 20.42 26.20
N ILE A 264 -6.09 20.23 25.39
CA ILE A 264 -4.74 20.66 25.73
C ILE A 264 -4.67 22.20 25.79
N GLU A 265 -5.23 22.88 24.80
CA GLU A 265 -5.26 24.36 24.74
C GLU A 265 -6.09 24.98 25.86
N ALA A 266 -7.18 24.31 26.25
CA ALA A 266 -8.01 24.70 27.39
C ALA A 266 -7.36 24.44 28.76
N GLY A 267 -6.21 23.76 28.82
CA GLY A 267 -5.53 23.43 30.07
C GLY A 267 -6.25 22.36 30.90
N ALA A 268 -6.86 21.37 30.24
CA ALA A 268 -7.55 20.28 30.92
C ALA A 268 -6.61 19.46 31.83
N PRO A 269 -7.12 18.81 32.89
CA PRO A 269 -6.34 17.92 33.75
C PRO A 269 -5.60 16.82 32.97
N THR A 270 -4.40 16.46 33.43
CA THR A 270 -3.51 15.47 32.79
C THR A 270 -4.19 14.12 32.56
N LEU A 271 -5.01 13.64 33.49
CA LEU A 271 -5.74 12.38 33.37
C LEU A 271 -6.65 12.36 32.13
N ILE A 272 -7.33 13.47 31.84
CA ILE A 272 -8.22 13.57 30.67
C ILE A 272 -7.40 13.55 29.38
N ILE A 273 -6.25 14.22 29.37
CA ILE A 273 -5.33 14.25 28.22
C ILE A 273 -4.77 12.84 27.97
N GLU A 274 -4.41 12.11 29.03
CA GLU A 274 -3.95 10.72 28.94
C GLU A 274 -5.03 9.81 28.36
N ASP A 275 -6.26 9.86 28.87
CA ASP A 275 -7.39 9.07 28.36
C ASP A 275 -7.67 9.35 26.87
N LEU A 276 -7.67 10.63 26.47
CA LEU A 276 -7.86 11.03 25.08
C LEU A 276 -6.68 10.60 24.19
N SER A 277 -5.45 10.65 24.70
CA SER A 277 -4.25 10.18 24.01
C SER A 277 -4.29 8.66 23.80
N GLU A 278 -4.77 7.89 24.77
CA GLU A 278 -4.97 6.44 24.59
C GLU A 278 -6.04 6.13 23.55
N LEU A 279 -7.13 6.91 23.53
CA LEU A 279 -8.17 6.74 22.55
C LEU A 279 -7.65 7.06 21.13
N LEU A 280 -6.84 8.11 20.97
CA LEU A 280 -6.15 8.41 19.72
C LEU A 280 -5.23 7.24 19.30
N GLN A 281 -4.42 6.70 20.22
CA GLN A 281 -3.58 5.52 19.98
C GLN A 281 -4.41 4.32 19.50
N TYR A 282 -5.58 4.07 20.10
CA TYR A 282 -6.52 3.04 19.66
C TYR A 282 -7.01 3.26 18.22
N HIS A 283 -7.44 4.48 17.89
CA HIS A 283 -7.96 4.79 16.55
C HIS A 283 -6.87 4.68 15.47
N VAL A 284 -5.66 5.15 15.73
CA VAL A 284 -4.53 5.00 14.80
C VAL A 284 -4.12 3.53 14.67
N THR A 285 -4.08 2.79 15.77
CA THR A 285 -3.72 1.36 15.75
C THR A 285 -4.69 0.54 14.88
N THR A 286 -5.99 0.74 15.08
CA THR A 286 -7.04 0.04 14.31
C THR A 286 -7.16 0.52 12.86
N TYR A 287 -6.62 1.71 12.52
CA TYR A 287 -6.49 2.18 11.14
C TYR A 287 -5.40 1.45 10.34
N PHE A 288 -4.26 1.17 10.97
CA PHE A 288 -3.21 0.36 10.34
C PHE A 288 -3.57 -1.12 10.33
N ASN A 289 -4.00 -1.64 11.49
CA ASN A 289 -4.33 -3.05 11.65
C ASN A 289 -5.46 -3.25 12.67
N ASN A 290 -6.65 -3.55 12.16
CA ASN A 290 -7.83 -3.84 12.98
C ASN A 290 -7.90 -5.27 13.57
N GLU A 291 -6.90 -6.11 13.34
CA GLU A 291 -6.83 -7.51 13.85
C GLU A 291 -5.70 -7.67 14.89
N VAL A 292 -5.25 -6.57 15.48
CA VAL A 292 -4.21 -6.59 16.52
C VAL A 292 -4.75 -7.26 17.79
N SER A 293 -3.98 -8.23 18.32
CA SER A 293 -4.32 -8.93 19.56
C SER A 293 -4.34 -7.97 20.75
N GLY A 294 -5.37 -8.08 21.59
CA GLY A 294 -5.54 -7.28 22.80
C GLY A 294 -6.26 -5.95 22.59
N ILE A 295 -6.65 -5.62 21.35
CA ILE A 295 -7.46 -4.44 21.04
C ILE A 295 -8.81 -4.89 20.49
N PRO A 296 -9.94 -4.32 20.96
CA PRO A 296 -11.24 -4.62 20.39
C PRO A 296 -11.31 -4.15 18.93
N PRO A 297 -11.80 -4.98 17.99
CA PRO A 297 -11.87 -4.58 16.59
C PRO A 297 -12.89 -3.46 16.39
N ALA A 298 -12.49 -2.42 15.67
CA ALA A 298 -13.38 -1.34 15.26
C ALA A 298 -14.45 -1.87 14.30
N ARG A 299 -15.71 -1.51 14.57
CA ARG A 299 -16.89 -1.95 13.82
C ARG A 299 -17.66 -0.76 13.31
N HIS A 300 -18.31 -0.94 12.17
CA HIS A 300 -19.33 -0.02 11.68
C HIS A 300 -20.55 -0.06 12.63
N ARG A 301 -21.44 0.93 12.53
CA ARG A 301 -22.71 0.96 13.30
C ARG A 301 -23.59 -0.28 13.07
N SER A 302 -23.41 -0.94 11.91
CA SER A 302 -24.08 -2.20 11.55
C SER A 302 -23.48 -3.45 12.21
N GLY A 303 -22.42 -3.32 13.01
CA GLY A 303 -21.73 -4.42 13.67
C GLY A 303 -20.69 -5.15 12.81
N ARG A 304 -20.63 -4.87 11.50
CA ARG A 304 -19.58 -5.36 10.60
C ARG A 304 -18.20 -4.79 10.99
N THR A 305 -17.17 -5.62 11.00
CA THR A 305 -15.78 -5.19 11.24
C THR A 305 -15.24 -4.38 10.06
N LEU A 306 -14.51 -3.31 10.37
CA LEU A 306 -13.90 -2.45 9.36
C LEU A 306 -12.66 -3.12 8.75
N LYS A 307 -12.50 -3.04 7.42
CA LYS A 307 -11.32 -3.52 6.71
C LYS A 307 -10.26 -2.41 6.59
N SER A 308 -9.28 -2.44 7.50
CA SER A 308 -8.17 -1.48 7.58
C SER A 308 -7.02 -1.82 6.61
N LEU A 309 -5.91 -1.08 6.66
CA LEU A 309 -4.81 -1.22 5.68
C LEU A 309 -4.22 -2.64 5.64
N ALA A 310 -3.95 -3.24 6.80
CA ALA A 310 -3.38 -4.59 6.88
C ALA A 310 -4.29 -5.65 6.23
N GLN A 311 -5.60 -5.59 6.45
CA GLN A 311 -6.56 -6.56 5.87
C GLN A 311 -6.73 -6.36 4.36
N ARG A 312 -6.51 -5.16 3.83
CA ARG A 312 -6.53 -4.94 2.37
C ARG A 312 -5.33 -5.57 1.69
N LEU A 313 -4.17 -5.56 2.35
CA LEU A 313 -2.94 -6.09 1.79
C LEU A 313 -2.82 -7.61 1.99
N LYS A 314 -3.08 -8.09 3.22
CA LYS A 314 -2.91 -9.49 3.64
C LYS A 314 -4.15 -10.34 3.31
N GLY A 315 -4.00 -11.66 3.41
CA GLY A 315 -5.10 -12.61 3.27
C GLY A 315 -5.29 -13.17 1.85
N LYS A 316 -6.28 -14.06 1.71
CA LYS A 316 -6.57 -14.76 0.44
C LYS A 316 -7.16 -13.81 -0.62
N GLU A 317 -8.01 -12.90 -0.19
CA GLU A 317 -8.63 -11.85 -1.03
C GLU A 317 -7.85 -10.51 -0.99
N GLY A 318 -6.70 -10.48 -0.31
CA GLY A 318 -5.86 -9.29 -0.23
C GLY A 318 -5.21 -8.92 -1.57
N ARG A 319 -4.76 -7.67 -1.71
CA ARG A 319 -4.21 -7.13 -2.96
C ARG A 319 -3.03 -7.92 -3.50
N PHE A 320 -2.14 -8.43 -2.65
CA PHE A 320 -0.97 -9.20 -3.12
C PHE A 320 -1.39 -10.44 -3.92
N ARG A 321 -2.29 -11.28 -3.37
CA ARG A 321 -2.71 -12.52 -4.02
C ARG A 321 -3.78 -12.29 -5.09
N GLY A 322 -4.76 -11.42 -4.82
CA GLY A 322 -5.93 -11.23 -5.67
C GLY A 322 -5.77 -10.22 -6.81
N ASN A 323 -4.80 -9.29 -6.69
CA ASN A 323 -4.61 -8.23 -7.67
C ASN A 323 -3.19 -8.14 -8.23
N LEU A 324 -2.14 -8.61 -7.54
CA LEU A 324 -0.77 -8.55 -8.05
C LEU A 324 -0.30 -9.88 -8.63
N SER A 325 -0.29 -10.96 -7.84
CA SER A 325 0.17 -12.28 -8.30
C SER A 325 -0.78 -12.93 -9.30
N GLY A 326 -2.09 -12.74 -9.13
CA GLY A 326 -3.12 -13.19 -10.05
C GLY A 326 -4.00 -12.03 -10.46
N LYS A 327 -4.21 -11.85 -11.76
CA LYS A 327 -5.14 -10.85 -12.30
C LYS A 327 -6.12 -11.55 -13.23
N ARG A 328 -7.33 -11.00 -13.29
CA ARG A 328 -8.23 -11.32 -14.42
C ARG A 328 -7.64 -10.67 -15.66
N VAL A 329 -7.64 -11.40 -16.76
CA VAL A 329 -7.11 -10.95 -18.04
C VAL A 329 -8.24 -10.82 -19.05
N ASP A 330 -8.18 -9.76 -19.84
CA ASP A 330 -9.07 -9.57 -20.98
C ASP A 330 -8.66 -10.51 -22.14
N TYR A 331 -9.46 -10.52 -23.21
CA TYR A 331 -9.22 -11.34 -24.41
C TYR A 331 -9.08 -12.85 -24.13
N SER A 332 -9.87 -13.36 -23.18
CA SER A 332 -9.95 -14.78 -22.86
C SER A 332 -11.39 -15.29 -23.00
N ALA A 333 -11.54 -16.59 -23.30
CA ALA A 333 -12.83 -17.27 -23.38
C ALA A 333 -12.74 -18.64 -22.72
N ARG A 334 -13.88 -19.14 -22.22
CA ARG A 334 -13.98 -20.45 -21.58
C ARG A 334 -15.28 -21.11 -22.01
N THR A 335 -15.21 -22.36 -22.47
CA THR A 335 -16.35 -23.17 -22.85
C THR A 335 -16.07 -24.65 -22.59
N VAL A 336 -17.08 -25.50 -22.80
CA VAL A 336 -16.98 -26.96 -22.72
C VAL A 336 -16.21 -27.50 -23.92
N ILE A 337 -15.39 -28.54 -23.70
CA ILE A 337 -14.63 -29.21 -24.77
C ILE A 337 -15.41 -30.39 -25.35
N SER A 338 -15.32 -30.58 -26.66
CA SER A 338 -15.80 -31.76 -27.38
C SER A 338 -14.66 -32.37 -28.20
N PRO A 339 -14.63 -33.70 -28.38
CA PRO A 339 -13.63 -34.34 -29.24
C PRO A 339 -13.97 -34.14 -30.72
N ASP A 340 -12.97 -33.83 -31.54
CA ASP A 340 -13.07 -33.84 -33.00
C ASP A 340 -11.81 -34.47 -33.60
N PRO A 341 -11.88 -35.71 -34.14
CA PRO A 341 -10.71 -36.40 -34.70
C PRO A 341 -10.27 -35.87 -36.07
N ASN A 342 -11.01 -34.94 -36.68
CA ASN A 342 -10.69 -34.39 -38.00
C ASN A 342 -9.72 -33.21 -37.93
N LEU A 343 -9.43 -32.70 -36.73
CA LEU A 343 -8.48 -31.61 -36.52
C LEU A 343 -7.05 -32.17 -36.37
N ASP A 344 -6.09 -31.41 -36.88
CA ASP A 344 -4.67 -31.71 -36.63
C ASP A 344 -4.35 -31.57 -35.14
N ILE A 345 -3.30 -32.25 -34.66
CA ILE A 345 -2.91 -32.26 -33.24
C ILE A 345 -2.62 -30.85 -32.69
N ASN A 346 -2.16 -29.96 -33.57
CA ASN A 346 -1.85 -28.57 -33.23
C ASN A 346 -3.04 -27.62 -33.42
N GLN A 347 -4.21 -28.11 -33.85
CA GLN A 347 -5.39 -27.29 -34.10
C GLN A 347 -6.34 -27.32 -32.91
N VAL A 348 -7.04 -26.20 -32.71
CA VAL A 348 -8.13 -26.10 -31.73
C VAL A 348 -9.36 -25.52 -32.40
N GLY A 349 -10.48 -26.24 -32.29
CA GLY A 349 -11.78 -25.77 -32.73
C GLY A 349 -12.25 -24.59 -31.89
N VAL A 350 -12.53 -23.45 -32.53
CA VAL A 350 -13.09 -22.27 -31.88
C VAL A 350 -14.46 -21.97 -32.47
N PRO A 351 -15.52 -21.90 -31.65
CA PRO A 351 -16.85 -21.50 -32.09
C PRO A 351 -16.85 -20.14 -32.78
N VAL A 352 -17.61 -20.00 -33.89
CA VAL A 352 -17.78 -18.71 -34.59
C VAL A 352 -18.19 -17.59 -33.62
N HIS A 353 -19.03 -17.89 -32.62
CA HIS A 353 -19.47 -16.91 -31.62
C HIS A 353 -18.33 -16.34 -30.76
N ILE A 354 -17.31 -17.16 -30.46
CA ILE A 354 -16.11 -16.71 -29.75
C ILE A 354 -15.19 -15.97 -30.72
N ALA A 355 -15.03 -16.49 -31.94
CA ALA A 355 -14.18 -15.90 -32.97
C ALA A 355 -14.62 -14.49 -33.40
N THR A 356 -15.92 -14.18 -33.34
CA THR A 356 -16.44 -12.82 -33.62
C THR A 356 -16.28 -11.85 -32.45
N LYS A 357 -16.09 -12.32 -31.21
CA LYS A 357 -15.91 -11.44 -30.03
C LYS A 357 -14.45 -11.17 -29.72
N LEU A 358 -13.63 -12.21 -29.82
CA LEU A 358 -12.19 -12.08 -29.63
C LEU A 358 -11.59 -11.46 -30.89
N THR A 359 -10.65 -10.54 -30.71
CA THR A 359 -10.03 -9.82 -31.81
C THR A 359 -8.52 -9.82 -31.70
N VAL A 360 -7.87 -9.73 -32.85
CA VAL A 360 -6.42 -9.60 -32.99
C VAL A 360 -6.11 -8.26 -33.66
N PRO A 361 -5.24 -7.42 -33.07
CA PRO A 361 -4.85 -6.16 -33.69
C PRO A 361 -3.85 -6.42 -34.82
N ASP A 362 -4.29 -6.24 -36.06
CA ASP A 362 -3.43 -6.31 -37.25
C ASP A 362 -3.06 -4.90 -37.70
N VAL A 363 -1.75 -4.64 -37.80
CA VAL A 363 -1.24 -3.39 -38.36
C VAL A 363 -1.41 -3.43 -39.89
N VAL A 364 -2.00 -2.37 -40.43
CA VAL A 364 -2.18 -2.19 -41.87
C VAL A 364 -0.84 -1.88 -42.50
N THR A 365 -0.48 -2.70 -43.46
CA THR A 365 0.69 -2.59 -44.33
C THR A 365 0.22 -2.62 -45.78
N GLU A 366 1.08 -2.29 -46.72
CA GLU A 366 0.74 -2.35 -48.16
C GLU A 366 0.31 -3.76 -48.61
N ARG A 367 0.82 -4.81 -47.96
CA ARG A 367 0.57 -6.21 -48.33
C ARG A 367 -0.80 -6.72 -47.89
N ASN A 368 -1.28 -6.31 -46.72
CA ASN A 368 -2.55 -6.80 -46.15
C ASN A 368 -3.70 -5.79 -46.28
N LEU A 369 -3.47 -4.62 -46.89
CA LEU A 369 -4.44 -3.55 -47.03
C LEU A 369 -5.75 -4.02 -47.67
N GLU A 370 -5.68 -4.76 -48.78
CA GLU A 370 -6.86 -5.23 -49.50
C GLU A 370 -7.67 -6.27 -48.69
N GLU A 371 -6.99 -7.16 -47.97
CA GLU A 371 -7.62 -8.16 -47.10
C GLU A 371 -8.36 -7.46 -45.95
N LEU A 372 -7.67 -6.55 -45.26
CA LEU A 372 -8.24 -5.84 -44.12
C LEU A 372 -9.41 -4.92 -44.50
N ARG A 373 -9.36 -4.29 -45.69
CA ARG A 373 -10.50 -3.53 -46.24
C ARG A 373 -11.74 -4.39 -46.38
N LYS A 374 -11.61 -5.63 -46.88
CA LYS A 374 -12.73 -6.57 -47.00
C LYS A 374 -13.30 -6.94 -45.63
N LEU A 375 -12.45 -7.16 -44.62
CA LEU A 375 -12.90 -7.45 -43.25
C LEU A 375 -13.68 -6.30 -42.62
N VAL A 376 -13.25 -5.06 -42.84
CA VAL A 376 -13.96 -3.86 -42.38
C VAL A 376 -15.32 -3.71 -43.06
N ILE A 377 -15.40 -3.99 -44.36
CA ILE A 377 -16.67 -3.97 -45.11
C ILE A 377 -17.66 -5.01 -44.57
N ASN A 378 -17.19 -6.23 -44.27
CA ASN A 378 -18.00 -7.29 -43.66
C ASN A 378 -18.56 -6.88 -42.28
N GLY A 379 -17.83 -6.03 -41.55
CA GLY A 379 -18.25 -5.48 -40.27
C GLY A 379 -18.17 -6.46 -39.10
N PRO A 380 -18.81 -6.14 -37.97
CA PRO A 380 -18.62 -6.88 -36.71
C PRO A 380 -19.45 -8.15 -36.56
N TYR A 381 -20.54 -8.30 -37.32
CA TYR A 381 -21.47 -9.43 -37.12
C TYR A 381 -21.19 -10.63 -38.04
N LYS A 382 -20.54 -10.41 -39.19
CA LYS A 382 -20.23 -11.46 -40.16
C LYS A 382 -18.78 -11.91 -40.00
N HIS A 383 -18.57 -13.22 -39.87
CA HIS A 383 -17.24 -13.81 -39.86
C HIS A 383 -16.83 -14.22 -41.30
N PRO A 384 -15.59 -13.91 -41.75
CA PRO A 384 -14.57 -13.09 -41.10
C PRO A 384 -14.84 -11.58 -41.25
N GLY A 385 -14.57 -10.81 -40.19
CA GLY A 385 -14.92 -9.38 -40.08
C GLY A 385 -14.03 -8.65 -39.07
N ALA A 386 -14.45 -7.46 -38.63
CA ALA A 386 -13.70 -6.64 -37.67
C ALA A 386 -14.62 -5.82 -36.75
N LEU A 387 -14.14 -5.50 -35.54
CA LEU A 387 -14.90 -4.72 -34.55
C LEU A 387 -14.41 -3.27 -34.45
N TYR A 388 -13.10 -3.05 -34.52
CA TYR A 388 -12.52 -1.75 -34.25
C TYR A 388 -11.45 -1.36 -35.26
N ILE A 389 -11.36 -0.05 -35.50
CA ILE A 389 -10.27 0.57 -36.25
C ILE A 389 -9.60 1.58 -35.31
N ILE A 390 -8.30 1.48 -35.15
CA ILE A 390 -7.48 2.41 -34.40
C ILE A 390 -6.67 3.21 -35.41
N ARG A 391 -6.87 4.52 -35.41
CA ARG A 391 -6.11 5.45 -36.26
C ARG A 391 -4.70 5.65 -35.69
N PRO A 392 -3.75 6.19 -36.48
CA PRO A 392 -2.44 6.62 -35.98
C PRO A 392 -2.53 7.56 -34.75
N ASP A 393 -3.59 8.37 -34.68
CA ASP A 393 -3.92 9.26 -33.55
C ASP A 393 -4.40 8.53 -32.28
N GLN A 394 -4.35 7.18 -32.22
CA GLN A 394 -4.88 6.33 -31.14
C GLN A 394 -6.40 6.43 -30.92
N LYS A 395 -7.12 7.12 -31.81
CA LYS A 395 -8.59 7.17 -31.77
C LYS A 395 -9.18 5.84 -32.23
N ARG A 396 -9.89 5.17 -31.33
CA ARG A 396 -10.60 3.91 -31.60
C ARG A 396 -12.02 4.19 -32.13
N ILE A 397 -12.30 3.68 -33.32
CA ILE A 397 -13.61 3.72 -33.99
C ILE A 397 -14.25 2.34 -33.85
N ARG A 398 -15.48 2.30 -33.31
CA ARG A 398 -16.26 1.06 -33.19
C ARG A 398 -17.10 0.87 -34.45
N LEU A 399 -16.92 -0.24 -35.17
CA LEU A 399 -17.59 -0.50 -36.45
C LEU A 399 -19.08 -0.82 -36.33
N GLU A 400 -19.56 -1.10 -35.12
CA GLU A 400 -20.97 -1.31 -34.81
C GLU A 400 -21.84 -0.07 -35.12
N PHE A 401 -21.35 1.13 -34.81
CA PHE A 401 -22.10 2.38 -34.97
C PHE A 401 -21.82 3.11 -36.29
N VAL A 402 -21.07 2.48 -37.20
CA VAL A 402 -20.74 3.06 -38.51
C VAL A 402 -21.83 2.66 -39.51
N THR A 403 -22.50 3.66 -40.08
CA THR A 403 -23.49 3.49 -41.16
C THR A 403 -22.82 3.08 -42.48
N ASP A 404 -21.85 3.87 -42.96
CA ASP A 404 -21.18 3.64 -44.25
C ASP A 404 -19.79 3.04 -44.09
N ARG A 405 -19.73 1.72 -43.99
CA ARG A 405 -18.47 0.97 -43.79
C ARG A 405 -17.55 0.99 -45.01
N THR A 406 -18.10 1.12 -46.21
CA THR A 406 -17.36 1.19 -47.48
C THR A 406 -16.51 2.45 -47.58
N LEU A 407 -17.05 3.60 -47.17
CA LEU A 407 -16.35 4.88 -47.17
C LEU A 407 -15.18 4.87 -46.16
N ILE A 408 -15.40 4.30 -44.97
CA ILE A 408 -14.33 4.14 -43.98
C ILE A 408 -13.25 3.19 -44.50
N ALA A 409 -13.62 2.09 -45.15
CA ALA A 409 -12.66 1.13 -45.70
C ALA A 409 -11.75 1.74 -46.79
N GLN A 410 -12.29 2.65 -47.61
CA GLN A 410 -11.50 3.37 -48.62
C GLN A 410 -10.47 4.30 -48.00
N GLY A 411 -10.80 4.94 -46.87
CA GLY A 411 -9.90 5.81 -46.12
C GLY A 411 -8.89 5.09 -45.21
N ILE A 412 -8.76 3.77 -45.32
CA ILE A 412 -7.72 3.02 -44.60
C ILE A 412 -6.40 3.16 -45.34
N GLU A 413 -5.38 3.56 -44.59
CA GLU A 413 -4.00 3.74 -45.06
C GLU A 413 -3.03 2.89 -44.22
N PRO A 414 -1.81 2.61 -44.73
CA PRO A 414 -0.76 1.97 -43.94
C PRO A 414 -0.49 2.72 -42.61
N GLY A 415 -0.32 1.98 -41.53
CA GLY A 415 -0.14 2.53 -40.17
C GLY A 415 -1.40 2.58 -39.32
N PHE A 416 -2.58 2.30 -39.89
CA PHE A 416 -3.79 2.03 -39.11
C PHE A 416 -3.69 0.65 -38.44
N ILE A 417 -4.43 0.42 -37.36
CA ILE A 417 -4.54 -0.89 -36.72
C ILE A 417 -6.00 -1.33 -36.77
N ILE A 418 -6.25 -2.55 -37.22
CA ILE A 418 -7.60 -3.10 -37.34
C ILE A 418 -7.72 -4.30 -36.41
N GLU A 419 -8.66 -4.23 -35.48
CA GLU A 419 -8.98 -5.35 -34.60
C GLU A 419 -9.99 -6.27 -35.30
N ARG A 420 -9.43 -7.24 -36.03
CA ARG A 420 -10.21 -8.24 -36.79
C ARG A 420 -10.63 -9.41 -35.91
N HIS A 421 -11.67 -10.13 -36.33
CA HIS A 421 -12.04 -11.43 -35.77
C HIS A 421 -10.86 -12.41 -35.85
N LEU A 422 -10.86 -13.41 -34.95
CA LEU A 422 -9.96 -14.57 -35.09
C LEU A 422 -10.20 -15.20 -36.46
N LYS A 423 -9.15 -15.73 -37.11
CA LYS A 423 -9.23 -16.47 -38.36
C LYS A 423 -8.50 -17.80 -38.24
N ASP A 424 -8.75 -18.68 -39.20
CA ASP A 424 -8.04 -19.95 -39.29
C ASP A 424 -6.52 -19.73 -39.36
N GLY A 425 -5.78 -20.46 -38.51
CA GLY A 425 -4.33 -20.39 -38.42
C GLY A 425 -3.78 -19.38 -37.40
N ASP A 426 -4.63 -18.53 -36.79
CA ASP A 426 -4.18 -17.67 -35.69
C ASP A 426 -3.68 -18.50 -34.50
N ILE A 427 -2.68 -17.99 -33.78
CA ILE A 427 -2.12 -18.68 -32.62
C ILE A 427 -2.92 -18.30 -31.38
N ALA A 428 -3.44 -19.30 -30.67
CA ALA A 428 -4.11 -19.13 -29.40
C ALA A 428 -3.50 -20.02 -28.32
N LEU A 429 -3.44 -19.53 -27.09
CA LEU A 429 -3.04 -20.32 -25.94
C LEU A 429 -4.24 -21.07 -25.38
N PHE A 430 -4.17 -22.40 -25.39
CA PHE A 430 -5.17 -23.26 -24.77
C PHE A 430 -4.68 -23.72 -23.40
N ASN A 431 -5.52 -23.59 -22.38
CA ASN A 431 -5.18 -23.95 -21.00
C ASN A 431 -6.27 -24.82 -20.37
N ARG A 432 -5.86 -25.83 -19.60
CA ARG A 432 -6.76 -26.61 -18.73
C ARG A 432 -6.38 -26.42 -17.26
N GLN A 433 -7.29 -25.83 -16.50
CA GLN A 433 -7.15 -25.69 -15.04
C GLN A 433 -7.57 -26.99 -14.32
N PRO A 434 -6.85 -27.45 -13.28
CA PRO A 434 -5.65 -26.85 -12.69
C PRO A 434 -4.38 -27.10 -13.53
N SER A 435 -3.54 -26.07 -13.64
CA SER A 435 -2.29 -26.14 -14.43
C SER A 435 -1.14 -26.64 -13.55
N LEU A 436 -0.97 -27.97 -13.48
CA LEU A 436 0.07 -28.60 -12.64
C LEU A 436 1.44 -28.65 -13.31
N HIS A 437 1.46 -28.75 -14.65
CA HIS A 437 2.68 -28.85 -15.43
C HIS A 437 2.72 -27.75 -16.47
N ARG A 438 3.92 -27.42 -16.97
CA ARG A 438 4.09 -26.45 -18.07
C ARG A 438 3.23 -26.79 -19.29
N MET A 439 3.04 -28.09 -19.56
CA MET A 439 2.24 -28.62 -20.67
C MET A 439 0.73 -28.37 -20.52
N SER A 440 0.25 -27.93 -19.35
CA SER A 440 -1.17 -27.59 -19.17
C SER A 440 -1.58 -26.34 -19.95
N ILE A 441 -0.62 -25.53 -20.41
CA ILE A 441 -0.83 -24.43 -21.34
C ILE A 441 0.02 -24.63 -22.60
N MET A 442 -0.61 -24.64 -23.77
CA MET A 442 0.06 -24.87 -25.04
C MET A 442 -0.52 -23.99 -26.14
N ALA A 443 0.33 -23.56 -27.06
CA ALA A 443 -0.09 -22.84 -28.25
C ALA A 443 -0.71 -23.81 -29.27
N HIS A 444 -1.88 -23.46 -29.77
CA HIS A 444 -2.58 -24.16 -30.84
C HIS A 444 -2.95 -23.17 -31.96
N ARG A 445 -3.20 -23.69 -33.15
CA ARG A 445 -3.73 -22.94 -34.29
C ARG A 445 -5.24 -22.99 -34.26
N VAL A 446 -5.85 -21.81 -34.30
CA VAL A 446 -7.30 -21.67 -34.34
C VAL A 446 -7.85 -22.29 -35.62
N LYS A 447 -8.90 -23.08 -35.50
CA LYS A 447 -9.77 -23.50 -36.59
C LYS A 447 -11.19 -23.10 -36.24
N VAL A 448 -11.77 -22.18 -37.01
CA VAL A 448 -13.10 -21.65 -36.71
C VAL A 448 -14.17 -22.64 -37.20
N LEU A 449 -15.03 -23.05 -36.28
CA LEU A 449 -16.09 -24.03 -36.52
C LEU A 449 -17.46 -23.44 -36.14
N PRO A 450 -18.55 -23.85 -36.81
CA PRO A 450 -19.86 -23.21 -36.68
C PRO A 450 -20.60 -23.49 -35.35
N TYR A 451 -20.11 -24.41 -34.51
CA TYR A 451 -20.76 -24.88 -33.28
C TYR A 451 -20.15 -24.30 -32.02
#